data_AF-A0A7H8SNB1-F1
#
_entry.id   AF-A0A7H8SNB1-F1
#
_cell.length_a   1.000
_cell.length_b   1.000
_cell.length_c   1.000
_cell.angle_alpha   90.00
_cell.angle_beta   90.00
_cell.angle_gamma   90.00
#
_symmetry.space_group_name_H-M   'P 1'
#
loop_
_entity.id
_entity.type
_entity.pdbx_description
1 polymer ?
#
loop_
_entity_poly.entity_id
_entity_poly.type
_entity_poly.pdbx_seq_one_letter_code
_entity_poly.pdbx_strand_id
1 'polypeptide(L)'
;MLNTALQVLSKDGSIADNTYQVIGEDGVLPQGDVVLTVEQLDQLAQVSGKKALLVTVDASPETHEFPLDQLDAIFIDFAGFNDGRGYSFAALLRRQGFQGELRATGDVFKDVLNYMKRSGFDTFVIKEGKDILEAAAGLNDFRNPYQASTAVAHASYQTGA
;
A
#
# COMPACT_ATOMS: atom_id res chain seq x y z
N MET A 1 1.92 12.34 -7.82
CA MET A 1 0.46 12.51 -7.69
C MET A 1 -0.18 11.15 -7.82
N LEU A 2 -1.11 10.81 -6.93
CA LEU A 2 -1.82 9.54 -6.96
C LEU A 2 -2.68 9.46 -8.24
N ASN A 3 -2.42 8.45 -9.08
CA ASN A 3 -3.23 8.21 -10.27
C ASN A 3 -4.31 7.17 -9.95
N THR A 4 -5.54 7.63 -9.73
CA THR A 4 -6.69 6.76 -9.40
C THR A 4 -7.30 6.09 -10.62
N ALA A 5 -6.88 6.41 -11.84
CA ALA A 5 -7.39 5.76 -13.06
C ALA A 5 -6.69 4.41 -13.34
N LEU A 6 -5.57 4.14 -12.69
CA LEU A 6 -4.82 2.89 -12.86
C LEU A 6 -5.48 1.74 -12.10
N GLN A 7 -5.42 0.55 -12.70
CA GLN A 7 -5.89 -0.68 -12.08
C GLN A 7 -5.00 -1.08 -10.90
N VAL A 8 -5.59 -1.85 -10.00
CA VAL A 8 -4.97 -2.32 -8.76
C VAL A 8 -4.70 -3.82 -8.89
N LEU A 9 -3.44 -4.19 -8.67
CA LEU A 9 -3.00 -5.57 -8.57
C LEU A 9 -2.99 -6.00 -7.10
N SER A 10 -3.64 -7.11 -6.77
CA SER A 10 -3.63 -7.71 -5.44
C SER A 10 -2.48 -8.70 -5.26
N LYS A 11 -2.06 -8.94 -4.01
CA LYS A 11 -0.98 -9.88 -3.66
C LYS A 11 -1.24 -11.35 -4.03
N ASP A 12 -2.49 -11.70 -4.35
CA ASP A 12 -2.90 -13.01 -4.87
C ASP A 12 -2.83 -13.09 -6.41
N GLY A 13 -2.56 -11.97 -7.08
CA GLY A 13 -2.50 -11.86 -8.54
C GLY A 13 -3.80 -11.41 -9.19
N SER A 14 -4.88 -11.18 -8.44
CA SER A 14 -6.12 -10.63 -8.98
C SER A 14 -5.98 -9.15 -9.35
N ILE A 15 -6.67 -8.73 -10.39
CA ILE A 15 -6.65 -7.34 -10.89
C ILE A 15 -8.08 -6.79 -10.79
N ALA A 16 -8.20 -5.59 -10.24
CA ALA A 16 -9.47 -4.88 -10.10
C ALA A 16 -9.31 -3.40 -10.44
N ASP A 17 -10.41 -2.75 -10.80
CA ASP A 17 -10.43 -1.31 -11.01
C ASP A 17 -10.34 -0.57 -9.67
N ASN A 18 -9.72 0.61 -9.69
CA ASN A 18 -9.60 1.43 -8.49
C ASN A 18 -10.90 2.20 -8.23
N THR A 19 -11.48 2.00 -7.05
CA THR A 19 -12.72 2.67 -6.64
C THR A 19 -12.50 3.98 -5.87
N TYR A 20 -11.29 4.21 -5.38
CA TYR A 20 -10.98 5.33 -4.51
C TYR A 20 -10.78 6.64 -5.28
N GLN A 21 -11.30 7.73 -4.72
CA GLN A 21 -11.20 9.08 -5.28
C GLN A 21 -10.44 10.01 -4.32
N VAL A 22 -9.72 10.97 -4.87
CA VAL A 22 -9.04 12.01 -4.08
C VAL A 22 -9.94 13.22 -3.88
N ILE A 23 -9.77 13.94 -2.78
CA ILE A 23 -10.44 15.22 -2.57
C ILE A 23 -9.80 16.24 -3.53
N GLY A 24 -10.62 16.85 -4.39
CA GLY A 24 -10.18 17.89 -5.32
C GLY A 24 -9.78 19.19 -4.61
N GLU A 25 -9.17 20.12 -5.34
CA GLU A 25 -8.72 21.42 -4.81
C GLU A 25 -9.87 22.27 -4.24
N ASP A 26 -11.10 22.04 -4.71
CA ASP A 26 -12.32 22.70 -4.23
C ASP A 26 -12.74 22.23 -2.81
N GLY A 27 -12.07 21.22 -2.24
CA GLY A 27 -12.33 20.70 -0.89
C GLY A 27 -13.63 19.91 -0.76
N VAL A 28 -14.31 19.61 -1.88
CA VAL A 28 -15.56 18.84 -1.88
C VAL A 28 -15.23 17.35 -1.73
N LEU A 29 -15.80 16.73 -0.70
CA LEU A 29 -15.70 15.29 -0.48
C LEU A 29 -16.49 14.53 -1.55
N PRO A 30 -15.85 13.60 -2.29
CA PRO A 30 -16.56 12.78 -3.26
C PRO A 30 -17.51 11.80 -2.57
N GLN A 31 -18.60 11.45 -3.25
CA GLN A 31 -19.49 10.38 -2.79
C GLN A 31 -18.85 9.02 -3.09
N GLY A 32 -18.45 8.28 -2.05
CA GLY A 32 -17.90 6.93 -2.18
C GLY A 32 -16.63 6.71 -1.38
N ASP A 33 -15.73 5.90 -1.93
CA ASP A 33 -14.43 5.57 -1.34
C ASP A 33 -13.46 6.75 -1.54
N VAL A 34 -12.86 7.24 -0.46
CA VAL A 34 -12.07 8.47 -0.47
C VAL A 34 -10.66 8.23 0.05
N VAL A 35 -9.67 8.79 -0.65
CA VAL A 35 -8.30 8.91 -0.16
C VAL A 35 -8.08 10.31 0.40
N LEU A 36 -7.72 10.39 1.68
CA LEU A 36 -7.37 11.61 2.37
C LEU A 36 -5.85 11.74 2.47
N THR A 37 -5.33 12.97 2.44
CA THR A 37 -3.96 13.25 2.88
C THR A 37 -3.90 13.36 4.40
N VAL A 38 -2.69 13.38 4.97
CA VAL A 38 -2.50 13.59 6.42
C VAL A 38 -3.10 14.92 6.89
N GLU A 39 -3.02 15.96 6.06
CA GLU A 39 -3.60 17.28 6.34
C GLU A 39 -5.13 17.28 6.34
N GLN A 40 -5.76 16.28 5.72
CA GLN A 40 -7.21 16.15 5.57
C GLN A 40 -7.82 15.16 6.58
N LEU A 41 -7.05 14.64 7.53
CA LEU A 41 -7.52 13.64 8.50
C LEU A 41 -8.73 14.10 9.32
N ASP A 42 -8.89 15.39 9.57
CA ASP A 42 -10.06 15.93 10.29
C ASP A 42 -11.39 15.71 9.53
N GLN A 43 -11.33 15.50 8.21
CA GLN A 43 -12.50 15.23 7.36
C GLN A 43 -12.88 13.75 7.33
N LEU A 44 -12.11 12.86 7.97
CA LEU A 44 -12.31 11.42 7.94
C LEU A 44 -13.68 10.99 8.50
N ALA A 45 -14.24 11.76 9.44
CA ALA A 45 -15.59 11.53 9.98
C ALA A 45 -16.71 11.86 8.97
N GLN A 46 -16.43 12.69 7.96
CA GLN A 46 -17.41 13.14 6.95
C GLN A 46 -17.47 12.21 5.74
N VAL A 47 -16.49 11.32 5.58
CA VAL A 47 -16.47 10.30 4.52
C VAL A 47 -17.51 9.21 4.82
N SER A 48 -18.40 8.98 3.86
CA SER A 48 -19.47 7.98 3.97
C SER A 48 -19.09 6.59 3.45
N GLY A 49 -18.12 6.48 2.53
CA GLY A 49 -17.63 5.20 1.99
C GLY A 49 -16.36 4.71 2.68
N LYS A 50 -15.56 3.90 1.97
CA LYS A 50 -14.28 3.42 2.52
C LYS A 50 -13.27 4.56 2.65
N LYS A 51 -12.46 4.48 3.70
CA LYS A 51 -11.50 5.53 4.08
C LYS A 51 -10.09 5.04 3.83
N ALA A 52 -9.37 5.75 2.96
CA ALA A 52 -7.96 5.53 2.72
C ALA A 52 -7.13 6.74 3.16
N LEU A 53 -5.94 6.50 3.72
CA LEU A 53 -4.97 7.55 4.00
C LEU A 53 -3.79 7.46 3.03
N LEU A 54 -3.45 8.55 2.37
CA LEU A 54 -2.23 8.68 1.59
C LEU A 54 -1.07 9.10 2.49
N VAL A 55 -0.07 8.23 2.60
CA VAL A 55 1.18 8.45 3.31
C VAL A 55 2.28 8.69 2.29
N THR A 56 2.85 9.90 2.32
CA THR A 56 4.03 10.28 1.55
C THR A 56 5.28 10.20 2.42
N VAL A 57 6.42 10.50 1.81
CA VAL A 57 7.74 10.49 2.45
C VAL A 57 7.88 11.40 3.68
N ASP A 58 7.06 12.45 3.76
CA ASP A 58 7.09 13.43 4.85
C ASP A 58 6.23 13.01 6.05
N ALA A 59 5.33 12.04 5.84
CA ALA A 59 4.37 11.56 6.82
C ALA A 59 4.79 10.20 7.41
N SER A 60 5.98 10.13 8.01
CA SER A 60 6.45 8.88 8.61
C SER A 60 5.52 8.37 9.72
N PRO A 61 5.11 7.08 9.73
CA PRO A 61 4.37 6.48 10.84
C PRO A 61 5.19 6.34 12.14
N GLU A 62 6.48 6.68 12.12
CA GLU A 62 7.32 6.77 13.33
C GLU A 62 7.07 8.08 14.10
N THR A 63 6.72 9.15 13.40
CA THR A 63 6.56 10.49 13.97
C THR A 63 5.11 10.98 13.92
N HIS A 64 4.23 10.29 13.19
CA HIS A 64 2.82 10.62 13.07
C HIS A 64 1.96 9.47 13.62
N GLU A 65 0.97 9.83 14.43
CA GLU A 65 -0.07 8.91 14.86
C GLU A 65 -1.23 8.94 13.87
N PHE A 66 -1.61 7.78 13.35
CA PHE A 66 -2.72 7.63 12.43
C PHE A 66 -3.90 6.92 13.10
N PRO A 67 -5.15 7.26 12.76
CA PRO A 67 -6.33 6.59 13.30
C PRO A 67 -6.55 5.24 12.61
N LEU A 68 -5.66 4.27 12.88
CA LEU A 68 -5.60 2.97 12.19
C LEU A 68 -6.93 2.20 12.23
N ASP A 69 -7.67 2.29 13.34
CA ASP A 69 -8.96 1.61 13.52
C ASP A 69 -10.11 2.21 12.70
N GLN A 70 -9.91 3.40 12.12
CA GLN A 70 -10.92 4.09 11.32
C GLN A 70 -10.61 4.05 9.82
N LEU A 71 -9.50 3.42 9.42
CA LEU A 71 -9.03 3.36 8.05
C LEU A 71 -9.26 1.96 7.48
N ASP A 72 -9.87 1.90 6.30
CA ASP A 72 -10.00 0.67 5.52
C ASP A 72 -8.71 0.36 4.76
N ALA A 73 -7.99 1.41 4.35
CA ALA A 73 -6.75 1.30 3.59
C ALA A 73 -5.73 2.40 3.94
N ILE A 74 -4.45 2.11 3.72
CA ILE A 74 -3.37 3.10 3.75
C ILE A 74 -2.56 2.94 2.46
N PHE A 75 -2.44 4.03 1.71
CA PHE A 75 -1.72 4.09 0.45
C PHE A 75 -0.35 4.71 0.72
N ILE A 76 0.72 4.00 0.40
CA ILE A 76 2.09 4.47 0.60
C ILE A 76 2.66 4.85 -0.77
N ASP A 77 2.95 6.14 -0.94
CA ASP A 77 3.48 6.70 -2.17
C ASP A 77 5.01 6.54 -2.25
N PHE A 78 5.47 5.89 -3.31
CA PHE A 78 6.87 5.77 -3.65
C PHE A 78 7.23 6.86 -4.66
N ALA A 79 7.90 7.92 -4.16
CA ALA A 79 8.31 9.05 -5.00
C ALA A 79 9.33 8.68 -6.09
N GLY A 80 10.10 7.59 -5.88
CA GLY A 80 11.04 7.06 -6.85
C GLY A 80 11.58 5.69 -6.45
N PHE A 81 12.19 5.00 -7.41
CA PHE A 81 12.67 3.62 -7.27
C PHE A 81 13.67 3.42 -6.12
N ASN A 82 14.48 4.45 -5.81
CA ASN A 82 15.46 4.39 -4.73
C ASN A 82 14.86 4.68 -3.35
N ASP A 83 13.55 4.91 -3.24
CA ASP A 83 12.91 5.18 -1.95
C ASP A 83 12.55 3.90 -1.21
N GLY A 84 13.42 3.51 -0.27
CA GLY A 84 13.23 2.35 0.59
C GLY A 84 12.30 2.59 1.79
N ARG A 85 11.89 3.83 2.09
CA ARG A 85 11.17 4.13 3.35
C ARG A 85 9.79 3.51 3.39
N GLY A 86 9.12 3.42 2.23
CA GLY A 86 7.77 2.83 2.15
C GLY A 86 7.70 1.38 2.63
N TYR A 87 8.77 0.60 2.50
CA TYR A 87 8.84 -0.76 3.05
C TYR A 87 8.85 -0.76 4.58
N SER A 88 9.65 0.13 5.19
CA SER A 88 9.68 0.29 6.64
C SER A 88 8.35 0.80 7.17
N PHE A 89 7.71 1.72 6.45
CA PHE A 89 6.40 2.24 6.82
C PHE A 89 5.33 1.14 6.85
N ALA A 90 5.28 0.30 5.80
CA ALA A 90 4.36 -0.84 5.77
C ALA A 90 4.60 -1.80 6.95
N ALA A 91 5.86 -2.16 7.20
CA ALA A 91 6.21 -3.07 8.29
C ALA A 91 5.88 -2.49 9.67
N LEU A 92 6.06 -1.18 9.85
CA LEU A 92 5.74 -0.48 11.08
C LEU A 92 4.22 -0.40 11.30
N LEU A 93 3.44 -0.05 10.28
CA LEU A 93 1.97 -0.03 10.35
C LEU A 93 1.40 -1.40 10.71
N ARG A 94 1.95 -2.49 10.14
CA ARG A 94 1.59 -3.85 10.53
C ARG A 94 1.93 -4.15 11.99
N ARG A 95 3.09 -3.71 12.47
CA ARG A 95 3.50 -3.87 13.89
C ARG A 95 2.62 -3.06 14.84
N GLN A 96 2.16 -1.88 14.41
CA GLN A 96 1.19 -1.06 15.14
C GLN A 96 -0.23 -1.67 15.14
N GLY A 97 -0.44 -2.78 14.41
CA GLY A 97 -1.69 -3.54 14.43
C GLY A 97 -2.64 -3.23 13.27
N PHE A 98 -2.25 -2.42 12.29
CA PHE A 98 -3.11 -2.13 11.13
C PHE A 98 -3.44 -3.41 10.35
N GLN A 99 -4.73 -3.74 10.26
CA GLN A 99 -5.24 -4.92 9.55
C GLN A 99 -5.88 -4.58 8.20
N GLY A 100 -6.09 -3.30 7.90
CA GLY A 100 -6.65 -2.85 6.64
C GLY A 100 -5.70 -3.04 5.46
N GLU A 101 -6.13 -2.60 4.29
CA GLU A 101 -5.38 -2.75 3.03
C GLU A 101 -4.15 -1.83 3.02
N LEU A 102 -2.95 -2.39 2.84
CA LEU A 102 -1.75 -1.60 2.52
C LEU A 102 -1.52 -1.59 1.01
N ARG A 103 -1.68 -0.42 0.39
CA ARG A 103 -1.52 -0.24 -1.06
C ARG A 103 -0.22 0.49 -1.39
N ALA A 104 0.60 -0.08 -2.26
CA ALA A 104 1.75 0.63 -2.83
C ALA A 104 1.30 1.43 -4.07
N THR A 105 1.73 2.68 -4.17
CA THR A 105 1.47 3.57 -5.33
C THR A 105 2.71 4.36 -5.71
N GLY A 106 2.73 4.97 -6.90
CA GLY A 106 3.86 5.75 -7.40
C GLY A 106 4.82 4.90 -8.25
N ASP A 107 6.10 4.89 -7.90
CA ASP A 107 7.15 4.21 -8.66
C ASP A 107 7.23 2.70 -8.37
N VAL A 108 6.12 2.00 -8.61
CA VAL A 108 5.96 0.56 -8.34
C VAL A 108 6.16 -0.27 -9.61
N PHE A 109 7.04 -1.28 -9.52
CA PHE A 109 7.41 -2.15 -10.64
C PHE A 109 7.38 -3.63 -10.26
N LYS A 110 7.26 -4.50 -11.27
CA LYS A 110 7.30 -5.96 -11.14
C LYS A 110 8.40 -6.46 -10.19
N ASP A 111 9.64 -6.03 -10.41
CA ASP A 111 10.83 -6.60 -9.75
C ASP A 111 10.82 -6.40 -8.22
N VAL A 112 10.07 -5.40 -7.73
CA VAL A 112 9.99 -5.08 -6.31
C VAL A 112 8.72 -5.64 -5.63
N LEU A 113 7.75 -6.15 -6.39
CA LEU A 113 6.45 -6.57 -5.85
C LEU A 113 6.55 -7.69 -4.82
N ASN A 114 7.40 -8.69 -5.07
CA ASN A 114 7.58 -9.79 -4.12
C ASN A 114 8.12 -9.26 -2.78
N TYR A 115 9.06 -8.30 -2.83
CA TYR A 115 9.60 -7.68 -1.62
C TYR A 115 8.57 -6.80 -0.92
N MET A 116 7.80 -6.00 -1.66
CA MET A 116 6.69 -5.20 -1.10
C MET A 116 5.66 -6.11 -0.40
N LYS A 117 5.22 -7.18 -1.06
CA LYS A 117 4.33 -8.19 -0.46
C LYS A 117 4.89 -8.72 0.86
N ARG A 118 6.19 -9.02 0.93
CA ARG A 118 6.85 -9.51 2.16
C ARG A 118 6.94 -8.47 3.27
N SER A 119 7.01 -7.18 2.93
CA SER A 119 7.00 -6.06 3.87
C SER A 119 5.60 -5.68 4.38
N GLY A 120 4.55 -6.31 3.82
CA GLY A 120 3.20 -6.28 4.39
C GLY A 120 2.14 -5.64 3.49
N PHE A 121 2.51 -5.26 2.26
CA PHE A 121 1.59 -4.72 1.27
C PHE A 121 0.60 -5.79 0.75
N ASP A 122 -0.65 -5.38 0.55
CA ASP A 122 -1.73 -6.21 0.00
C ASP A 122 -1.99 -5.95 -1.47
N THR A 123 -1.85 -4.69 -1.89
CA THR A 123 -2.21 -4.25 -3.24
C THR A 123 -1.19 -3.28 -3.80
N PHE A 124 -1.15 -3.18 -5.12
CA PHE A 124 -0.11 -2.49 -5.88
C PHE A 124 -0.72 -1.76 -7.06
N VAL A 125 -0.46 -0.47 -7.19
CA VAL A 125 -0.75 0.31 -8.40
C VAL A 125 0.52 0.34 -9.22
N ILE A 126 0.55 -0.41 -10.31
CA ILE A 126 1.72 -0.52 -11.19
C ILE A 126 1.92 0.80 -11.94
N LYS A 127 3.17 1.26 -12.03
CA LYS A 127 3.51 2.50 -12.74
C LYS A 127 2.97 2.49 -14.18
N GLU A 128 2.47 3.64 -14.60
CA GLU A 128 1.98 3.87 -15.96
C GLU A 128 3.03 3.46 -17.03
N GLY A 129 2.54 2.84 -18.11
CA GLY A 129 3.39 2.33 -19.19
C GLY A 129 4.06 0.98 -18.90
N LYS A 130 3.75 0.33 -17.77
CA LYS A 130 4.16 -1.05 -17.47
C LYS A 130 2.96 -2.00 -17.55
N ASP A 131 3.22 -3.26 -17.86
CA ASP A 131 2.19 -4.30 -17.99
C ASP A 131 1.84 -4.89 -16.62
N ILE A 132 0.56 -4.76 -16.22
CA ILE A 132 0.04 -5.28 -14.97
C ILE A 132 -0.05 -6.81 -14.94
N LEU A 133 -0.22 -7.46 -16.09
CA LEU A 133 -0.26 -8.93 -16.20
C LEU A 133 1.14 -9.52 -15.99
N GLU A 134 2.17 -8.89 -16.57
CA GLU A 134 3.56 -9.28 -16.29
C GLU A 134 3.96 -9.03 -14.84
N ALA A 135 3.47 -7.93 -14.26
CA ALA A 135 3.63 -7.62 -12.85
C ALA A 135 2.97 -8.68 -11.95
N ALA A 136 1.75 -9.10 -12.27
CA ALA A 136 1.05 -10.17 -11.56
C ALA A 136 1.84 -11.48 -11.54
N ALA A 137 2.49 -11.83 -12.65
CA ALA A 137 3.35 -13.01 -12.71
C ALA A 137 4.55 -12.89 -11.75
N GLY A 138 5.16 -11.71 -11.65
CA GLY A 138 6.34 -11.45 -10.81
C GLY A 138 6.11 -11.61 -9.30
N LEU A 139 4.86 -11.55 -8.83
CA LEU A 139 4.52 -11.84 -7.42
C LEU A 139 4.94 -13.25 -7.00
N ASN A 140 5.07 -14.18 -7.95
CA ASN A 140 5.36 -15.59 -7.72
C ASN A 140 6.80 -16.01 -8.03
N ASP A 141 7.69 -15.06 -8.34
CA ASP A 141 9.09 -15.34 -8.71
C ASP A 141 9.89 -15.96 -7.55
N PHE A 142 9.59 -15.56 -6.31
CA PHE A 142 10.27 -16.07 -5.10
C PHE A 142 9.27 -16.70 -4.13
N ARG A 143 9.16 -18.03 -4.17
CA ARG A 143 8.18 -18.81 -3.38
C ARG A 143 8.72 -19.29 -2.03
N ASN A 144 10.03 -19.47 -1.91
CA ASN A 144 10.69 -20.03 -0.74
C ASN A 144 11.67 -19.03 -0.14
N PRO A 145 11.19 -18.06 0.68
CA PRO A 145 12.07 -17.08 1.29
C PRO A 145 12.94 -17.70 2.37
N TYR A 146 14.23 -17.35 2.36
CA TYR A 146 15.17 -17.80 3.38
C TYR A 146 14.86 -17.22 4.77
N GLN A 147 14.31 -16.00 4.85
CA GLN A 147 14.05 -15.27 6.09
C GLN A 147 12.56 -15.02 6.34
N ALA A 148 12.18 -14.99 7.62
CA ALA A 148 10.88 -14.51 8.07
C ALA A 148 10.68 -13.03 7.71
N SER A 149 9.42 -12.62 7.60
CA SER A 149 9.00 -11.26 7.24
C SER A 149 7.56 -11.02 7.71
N THR A 150 7.02 -9.82 7.53
CA THR A 150 5.64 -9.53 7.95
C THR A 150 4.59 -10.43 7.28
N ALA A 151 4.82 -10.86 6.04
CA ALA A 151 3.93 -11.78 5.34
C ALA A 151 4.28 -13.27 5.53
N VAL A 152 5.46 -13.57 6.09
CA VAL A 152 5.94 -14.95 6.28
C VAL A 152 6.51 -15.08 7.68
N ALA A 153 5.68 -15.54 8.62
CA ALA A 153 6.04 -15.60 10.04
C ALA A 153 7.21 -16.57 10.34
N HIS A 154 7.40 -17.61 9.53
CA HIS A 154 8.42 -18.63 9.73
C HIS A 154 9.37 -18.72 8.53
N ALA A 155 10.68 -18.63 8.80
CA ALA A 155 11.71 -18.85 7.79
C ALA A 155 11.66 -20.30 7.25
N SER A 156 11.86 -20.49 5.95
CA SER A 156 11.90 -21.85 5.36
C SER A 156 13.18 -22.63 5.72
N TYR A 157 14.23 -21.95 6.17
CA TYR A 157 15.44 -22.60 6.64
C TYR A 157 15.34 -22.88 8.15
N GLN A 158 15.01 -24.12 8.52
CA GLN A 158 15.22 -24.65 9.87
C GLN A 158 16.63 -25.22 9.94
N THR A 159 17.54 -24.58 10.66
CA THR A 159 18.74 -25.26 11.16
C THR A 159 18.29 -26.43 12.03
N GLY A 160 18.89 -27.60 11.81
CA GLY A 160 18.47 -28.88 12.38
C GLY A 160 18.20 -28.88 13.88
N ALA A 161 17.28 -29.78 14.26
CA ALA A 161 16.91 -30.12 15.64
C ALA A 161 18.11 -30.56 16.49
#